data_AF-A0A7J3TM06-F1
#
_entry.id   AF-A0A7J3TM06-F1
#
_cell.length_a   1.000
_cell.length_b   1.000
_cell.length_c   1.000
_cell.angle_alpha   90.00
_cell.angle_beta   90.00
_cell.angle_gamma   90.00
#
_symmetry.space_group_name_H-M   'P 1'
#
loop_
_entity.id
_entity.type
_entity.pdbx_description
1 polymer ?
#
loop_
_entity_poly.entity_id
_entity_poly.type
_entity_poly.pdbx_seq_one_letter_code
_entity_poly.pdbx_strand_id
1 'polypeptide(L)'
;VMRDLGLIVKDDYTNLSTLKERKILSKHVIDALKEGNGLRNRLIHRYNNLKEDIVFTSMKDLLKYFEEFVNEVEKWLKKNI
;
A
#
# COMPACT_ATOMS: atom_id res chain seq x y z
N VAL A 1 -5.89 3.40 10.12
CA VAL A 1 -5.65 2.00 10.57
C VAL A 1 -4.69 1.92 11.76
N MET A 2 -3.38 2.21 11.62
CA MET A 2 -2.42 2.05 12.74
C MET A 2 -2.80 2.81 14.02
N ARG A 3 -3.14 4.11 13.88
CA ARG A 3 -3.63 4.94 14.98
C ARG A 3 -4.93 4.39 15.59
N ASP A 4 -5.84 3.92 14.75
CA ASP A 4 -7.14 3.39 15.16
C ASP A 4 -7.00 2.05 15.91
N LEU A 5 -5.88 1.34 15.72
CA LEU A 5 -5.46 0.17 16.50
C LEU A 5 -4.72 0.53 17.80
N GLY A 6 -4.54 1.83 18.11
CA GLY A 6 -3.72 2.30 19.23
C GLY A 6 -2.22 2.02 19.06
N LEU A 7 -1.75 1.80 17.83
CA LEU A 7 -0.35 1.46 17.54
C LEU A 7 0.47 2.69 17.19
N ILE A 8 1.75 2.63 17.54
CA ILE A 8 2.74 3.64 17.14
C ILE A 8 2.88 3.61 15.61
N VAL A 9 2.64 4.75 14.98
CA VAL A 9 2.89 4.94 13.54
C VAL A 9 4.39 5.04 13.31
N LYS A 10 4.91 4.18 12.43
CA LYS A 10 6.32 4.13 12.02
C LYS A 10 6.43 4.47 10.52
N ASP A 11 7.52 4.05 9.88
CA ASP A 11 7.66 4.15 8.43
C ASP A 11 6.67 3.24 7.67
N ASP A 12 6.51 3.51 6.37
CA ASP A 12 5.57 2.82 5.50
C ASP A 12 5.76 1.30 5.51
N TYR A 13 7.00 0.81 5.42
CA TYR A 13 7.27 -0.63 5.35
C TYR A 13 6.98 -1.32 6.68
N THR A 14 7.37 -0.70 7.80
CA THR A 14 7.09 -1.25 9.13
C THR A 14 5.59 -1.26 9.44
N ASN A 15 4.87 -0.20 9.06
CA ASN A 15 3.41 -0.16 9.19
C ASN A 15 2.76 -1.28 8.38
N LEU A 16 3.16 -1.48 7.12
CA LEU A 16 2.63 -2.55 6.26
C LEU A 16 2.94 -3.95 6.81
N SER A 17 4.14 -4.18 7.37
CA SER A 17 4.44 -5.46 8.04
C SER A 17 3.48 -5.72 9.20
N THR A 18 3.22 -4.69 10.00
CA THR A 18 2.30 -4.80 11.15
C THR A 18 0.87 -5.12 10.69
N LEU A 19 0.38 -4.49 9.62
CA LEU A 19 -0.94 -4.76 9.06
C LEU A 19 -1.05 -6.19 8.50
N LYS A 20 0.03 -6.70 7.90
CA LYS A 20 0.13 -8.09 7.43
C LYS A 20 0.09 -9.09 8.59
N GLU A 21 0.92 -8.87 9.60
CA GLU A 21 1.01 -9.74 10.79
C GLU A 21 -0.32 -9.84 11.54
N ARG A 22 -1.05 -8.72 11.62
CA ARG A 22 -2.40 -8.64 12.20
C ARG A 22 -3.50 -9.16 11.29
N LYS A 23 -3.16 -9.64 10.07
CA LYS A 23 -4.10 -10.15 9.06
C LYS A 23 -5.21 -9.13 8.72
N ILE A 24 -4.89 -7.84 8.80
CA ILE A 24 -5.83 -6.76 8.44
C ILE A 24 -5.84 -6.59 6.93
N LEU A 25 -4.65 -6.65 6.33
CA LEU A 25 -4.49 -6.63 4.88
C LEU A 25 -3.90 -7.96 4.41
N SER A 26 -4.34 -8.41 3.25
CA SER A 26 -3.81 -9.61 2.61
C SER A 26 -2.40 -9.39 2.08
N LYS A 27 -1.68 -10.50 1.82
CA LYS A 27 -0.31 -10.44 1.31
C LYS A 27 -0.21 -9.69 -0.02
N HIS A 28 -1.14 -9.92 -0.95
CA HIS A 28 -1.09 -9.29 -2.27
C HIS A 28 -1.35 -7.78 -2.19
N VAL A 29 -2.30 -7.34 -1.35
CA VAL A 29 -2.52 -5.92 -1.08
C VAL A 29 -1.27 -5.28 -0.45
N ILE A 30 -0.65 -5.95 0.52
CA ILE A 30 0.60 -5.47 1.15
C ILE A 30 1.73 -5.32 0.13
N ASP A 31 1.91 -6.31 -0.75
CA ASP A 31 2.97 -6.30 -1.76
C ASP A 31 2.71 -5.18 -2.79
N ALA A 32 1.45 -4.98 -3.21
CA ALA A 32 1.05 -3.88 -4.09
C ALA A 32 1.25 -2.49 -3.45
N LEU A 33 0.95 -2.32 -2.16
CA LEU A 33 1.19 -1.05 -1.46
C LEU A 33 2.69 -0.73 -1.35
N LYS A 34 3.54 -1.74 -1.19
CA LYS A 34 5.01 -1.56 -1.22
C LYS A 34 5.49 -1.14 -2.60
N GLU A 35 4.96 -1.75 -3.66
CA GLU A 35 5.26 -1.37 -5.03
C GLU A 35 4.81 0.06 -5.32
N GLY A 36 3.59 0.42 -4.92
CA GLY A 36 3.06 1.79 -5.02
C GLY A 36 3.92 2.82 -4.29
N ASN A 37 4.42 2.50 -3.10
CA ASN A 37 5.37 3.37 -2.38
C ASN A 37 6.69 3.54 -3.14
N GLY A 38 7.22 2.45 -3.69
CA GLY A 38 8.42 2.50 -4.54
C GLY A 38 8.20 3.35 -5.80
N LEU A 39 7.05 3.21 -6.45
CA LEU A 39 6.66 3.99 -7.62
C LEU A 39 6.53 5.48 -7.29
N ARG A 40 5.85 5.83 -6.19
CA ARG A 40 5.76 7.20 -5.67
C ARG A 40 7.14 7.81 -5.47
N ASN A 41 8.05 7.09 -4.82
CA ASN A 41 9.41 7.55 -4.57
C ASN A 41 10.15 7.81 -5.89
N ARG A 42 10.04 6.91 -6.87
CA ARG A 42 10.68 7.06 -8.17
C ARG A 42 10.12 8.25 -8.97
N LEU A 43 8.81 8.50 -8.89
CA LEU A 43 8.16 9.65 -9.53
C LEU A 43 8.60 10.99 -8.91
N ILE A 44 8.62 11.08 -7.58
CA ILE A 44 8.99 12.31 -6.86
C ILE A 44 10.46 12.62 -7.05
N HIS A 45 11.33 11.63 -6.88
CA HIS A 45 12.78 11.85 -6.92
C HIS A 45 13.35 11.91 -8.33
N ARG A 46 12.53 11.73 -9.37
CA ARG A 46 12.91 11.77 -10.81
C ARG A 46 14.30 11.18 -11.05
N TYR A 47 14.57 9.99 -10.50
CA TYR A 47 15.84 9.32 -10.74
C TYR A 47 16.10 9.33 -12.25
N ASN A 48 17.28 9.79 -12.67
CA ASN A 48 17.65 9.90 -14.09
C ASN A 48 17.27 8.59 -14.81
N ASN A 49 16.61 8.70 -15.97
CA ASN A 49 16.05 7.60 -16.77
C ASN A 49 14.73 6.98 -16.27
N LEU A 50 13.73 7.81 -15.94
CA LEU A 50 12.35 7.34 -15.77
C LEU A 50 11.82 6.79 -17.11
N LYS A 51 11.53 5.48 -17.15
CA LYS A 51 10.90 4.82 -18.29
C LYS A 51 9.38 4.95 -18.16
N GLU A 52 8.79 5.86 -18.92
CA GLU A 52 7.38 6.23 -18.82
C GLU A 52 6.42 5.07 -19.09
N ASP A 53 6.78 4.18 -20.02
CA ASP A 53 6.07 2.95 -20.34
C ASP A 53 5.97 2.00 -19.14
N ILE A 54 7.08 1.82 -18.42
CA ILE A 54 7.12 1.00 -17.21
C ILE A 54 6.26 1.63 -16.11
N VAL A 55 6.39 2.95 -15.90
CA VAL A 55 5.59 3.70 -14.92
C VAL A 55 4.10 3.52 -15.20
N PHE A 56 3.68 3.76 -16.43
CA PHE A 56 2.27 3.69 -16.82
C PHE A 56 1.70 2.27 -16.64
N THR A 57 2.48 1.25 -16.99
CA THR A 57 2.09 -0.16 -16.81
C THR A 57 1.95 -0.49 -15.33
N SER A 58 2.95 -0.15 -14.50
CA SER A 58 2.87 -0.34 -13.04
C SER A 58 1.67 0.39 -12.43
N MET A 59 1.36 1.62 -12.86
CA MET A 59 0.17 2.35 -12.38
C MET A 59 -1.11 1.59 -12.69
N LYS A 60 -1.27 1.09 -13.92
CA LYS A 60 -2.44 0.30 -14.33
C LYS A 60 -2.57 -1.00 -13.55
N ASP A 61 -1.46 -1.72 -13.39
CA ASP A 61 -1.44 -3.00 -12.69
C ASP A 61 -1.78 -2.87 -11.21
N LEU A 62 -1.45 -1.72 -10.60
CA LEU A 62 -1.75 -1.42 -9.20
C LEU A 62 -3.22 -1.06 -8.93
N LEU A 63 -3.96 -0.55 -9.92
CA LEU A 63 -5.33 -0.04 -9.71
C LEU A 63 -6.25 -1.08 -9.05
N LYS A 64 -6.25 -2.30 -9.57
CA LYS A 64 -7.07 -3.40 -9.03
C LYS A 64 -6.77 -3.69 -7.55
N TYR A 65 -5.50 -3.61 -7.16
CA TYR A 65 -5.09 -3.87 -5.78
C TYR A 65 -5.43 -2.70 -4.85
N PHE A 66 -5.54 -1.47 -5.37
CA PHE A 66 -6.04 -0.34 -4.60
C PHE A 66 -7.54 -0.43 -4.33
N GLU A 67 -8.32 -0.95 -5.28
CA GLU A 67 -9.73 -1.28 -5.03
C GLU A 67 -9.86 -2.39 -3.97
N GLU A 68 -9.03 -3.43 -4.05
CA GLU A 68 -8.98 -4.48 -3.02
C GLU A 68 -8.55 -3.93 -1.65
N PHE A 69 -7.58 -3.03 -1.60
CA PHE A 69 -7.17 -2.33 -0.38
C PHE A 69 -8.34 -1.58 0.28
N VAL A 70 -9.09 -0.79 -0.50
CA VAL A 70 -10.27 -0.08 0.01
C VAL A 70 -11.27 -1.08 0.60
N ASN A 71 -11.56 -2.16 -0.13
CA ASN A 71 -12.48 -3.20 0.34
C ASN A 71 -12.03 -3.87 1.64
N GLU A 72 -10.73 -4.16 1.80
CA GLU A 72 -10.18 -4.77 3.01
C GLU A 72 -10.23 -3.81 4.21
N VAL A 73 -9.89 -2.54 3.98
CA VAL A 73 -9.98 -1.50 5.03
C VAL A 73 -11.43 -1.27 5.43
N GLU A 74 -12.38 -1.21 4.49
CA GLU A 74 -13.81 -1.07 4.81
C GLU A 74 -14.33 -2.26 5.63
N LYS A 75 -13.98 -3.49 5.23
CA LYS A 75 -14.32 -4.71 5.99
C LYS A 75 -13.73 -4.66 7.39
N TRP A 76 -12.51 -4.15 7.54
CA TRP A 76 -11.89 -3.98 8.84
C TRP A 76 -12.61 -2.91 9.68
N LEU A 77 -12.91 -1.74 9.12
CA LEU A 77 -13.62 -0.66 9.80
C LEU A 77 -14.98 -1.12 10.32
N LYS A 78 -15.81 -1.76 9.46
CA LYS A 78 -17.14 -2.29 9.85
C LYS A 78 -17.11 -3.30 10.99
N LYS A 79 -15.96 -3.94 11.25
CA LYS A 79 -15.79 -4.93 12.32
C LYS A 79 -15.26 -4.33 13.62
N ASN A 80 -14.64 -3.15 13.57
CA ASN A 80 -13.84 -2.60 14.66
C ASN A 80 -14.25 -1.18 15.08
N ILE A 81 -15.23 -0.57 14.40
CA ILE A 81 -15.85 0.72 14.70
C ILE A 81 -17.36 0.53 14.59
#